data_AF-A0A5N6LLX1-F1
#
_entry.id   AF-A0A5N6LLX1-F1
#
_cell.length_a   1.000
_cell.length_b   1.000
_cell.length_c   1.000
_cell.angle_alpha   90.00
_cell.angle_beta   90.00
_cell.angle_gamma   90.00
#
_symmetry.space_group_name_H-M   'P 1'
#
loop_
_entity.id
_entity.type
_entity.pdbx_description
1 polymer ?
#
loop_
_entity_poly.entity_id
_entity_poly.type
_entity_poly.pdbx_seq_one_letter_code
_entity_poly.pdbx_strand_id
1 'polypeptide(L)'
;MVPSEAKKIDRYIWGLTPQIRGMVTSAEPTTLEKAILLAASLTDEMVRTGTLTKKQVGGKRKRMEFQGKKTNNDARKEHDARSMDTMRSNADLTQGNQERATSAEVQTI
;
A
#
# COMPACT_ATOMS: atom_id res chain seq x y z
N MET A 1 -34.73 -13.55 25.97
CA MET A 1 -34.53 -14.49 24.84
C MET A 1 -33.08 -14.95 24.84
N VAL A 2 -32.82 -16.25 25.00
CA VAL A 2 -31.46 -16.81 24.95
C VAL A 2 -31.05 -17.02 23.48
N PRO A 3 -29.84 -16.61 23.05
CA PRO A 3 -29.38 -16.91 21.70
C PRO A 3 -29.15 -18.41 21.53
N SER A 4 -29.73 -18.97 20.47
CA SER A 4 -29.52 -20.36 20.06
C SER A 4 -28.05 -20.58 19.65
N GLU A 5 -27.62 -21.83 19.69
CA GLU A 5 -26.22 -22.20 19.41
C GLU A 5 -25.77 -21.76 18.01
N ALA A 6 -26.61 -21.95 17.00
CA ALA A 6 -26.37 -21.46 15.64
C ALA A 6 -26.09 -19.95 15.60
N LYS A 7 -26.87 -19.13 16.33
CA LYS A 7 -26.67 -17.68 16.38
C LYS A 7 -25.34 -17.30 17.04
N LYS A 8 -24.85 -18.10 17.99
CA LYS A 8 -23.53 -17.88 18.61
C LYS A 8 -22.41 -18.17 17.61
N ILE A 9 -22.53 -19.26 16.85
CA ILE A 9 -21.59 -19.63 15.80
C ILE A 9 -21.53 -18.54 14.73
N ASP A 10 -22.68 -18.08 14.24
CA ASP A 10 -22.76 -17.01 13.23
C ASP A 10 -22.07 -15.73 13.70
N ARG A 11 -22.37 -15.29 14.94
CA ARG A 11 -21.74 -14.10 15.53
C ARG A 11 -20.24 -14.26 15.70
N TYR A 12 -19.78 -15.46 16.08
CA TYR A 12 -18.35 -15.74 16.22
C TYR A 12 -17.64 -15.68 14.87
N ILE A 13 -18.16 -16.39 13.85
CA ILE A 13 -17.60 -16.43 12.49
C ILE A 13 -17.54 -15.02 11.89
N TRP A 14 -18.58 -14.21 12.09
CA TRP A 14 -18.63 -12.84 11.56
C TRP A 14 -17.53 -11.92 12.12
N GLY A 15 -17.08 -12.18 13.36
CA GLY A 15 -15.99 -11.45 14.01
C GLY A 15 -14.58 -11.85 13.53
N LEU A 16 -14.44 -12.94 12.76
CA LEU A 16 -13.13 -13.41 12.28
C LEU A 16 -12.62 -12.60 11.08
N THR A 17 -11.30 -12.63 10.87
CA THR A 17 -10.68 -12.07 9.67
C THR A 17 -11.23 -12.78 8.42
N PRO A 18 -11.39 -12.11 7.27
CA PRO A 18 -12.01 -12.71 6.09
C PRO A 18 -11.34 -14.01 5.62
N GLN A 19 -10.03 -14.13 5.80
CA GLN A 19 -9.26 -15.33 5.47
C GLN A 19 -9.67 -16.51 6.35
N ILE A 20 -9.66 -16.34 7.68
CA ILE A 20 -10.05 -17.41 8.62
C ILE A 20 -11.55 -17.69 8.50
N ARG A 21 -12.37 -16.65 8.32
CA ARG A 21 -13.82 -16.78 8.17
C ARG A 21 -14.22 -17.73 7.05
N GLY A 22 -13.60 -17.60 5.87
CA GLY A 22 -13.87 -18.50 4.75
C GLY A 22 -13.54 -19.95 5.08
N MET A 23 -12.40 -20.18 5.71
CA MET A 23 -11.95 -21.52 6.12
C MET A 23 -12.85 -22.14 7.20
N VAL A 24 -13.21 -21.38 8.23
CA VAL A 24 -14.11 -21.84 9.30
C VAL A 24 -15.52 -22.08 8.77
N THR A 25 -16.03 -21.24 7.86
CA THR A 25 -17.35 -21.45 7.25
C THR A 25 -17.38 -22.73 6.43
N SER A 26 -16.30 -23.02 5.68
CA SER A 26 -16.18 -24.26 4.90
C SER A 26 -16.09 -25.52 5.76
N ALA A 27 -15.67 -25.39 7.01
CA ALA A 27 -15.59 -26.51 7.96
C ALA A 27 -16.91 -26.78 8.69
N GLU A 28 -17.93 -25.94 8.49
CA GLU A 28 -19.30 -26.07 9.03
C GLU A 28 -19.33 -26.53 10.50
N PRO A 29 -18.79 -25.75 11.44
CA PRO A 29 -18.74 -26.14 12.84
C PRO A 29 -20.15 -26.26 13.43
N THR A 30 -20.42 -27.39 14.09
CA THR A 30 -21.72 -27.68 14.71
C THR A 30 -21.89 -27.07 16.10
N THR A 31 -20.78 -26.68 16.75
CA THR A 31 -20.77 -26.06 18.08
C THR A 31 -19.86 -24.83 18.10
N LEU A 32 -20.13 -23.91 19.02
CA LEU A 32 -19.28 -22.72 19.19
C LEU A 32 -17.84 -23.11 19.53
N GLU A 33 -17.65 -24.12 20.38
CA GLU A 33 -16.33 -24.61 20.77
C GLU A 33 -15.53 -25.13 19.57
N LYS A 34 -16.15 -25.90 18.67
CA LYS A 34 -15.48 -26.34 17.45
C LYS A 34 -15.06 -25.18 16.57
N ALA A 35 -15.91 -24.16 16.44
CA ALA A 35 -15.56 -22.95 15.70
C ALA A 35 -14.35 -22.23 16.32
N ILE A 36 -14.29 -22.15 17.65
CA ILE A 36 -13.16 -21.53 18.39
C ILE A 36 -11.87 -22.30 18.16
N LEU A 37 -11.90 -23.63 18.32
CA LEU A 37 -10.72 -24.48 18.14
C LEU A 37 -10.19 -24.42 16.70
N LEU A 38 -11.08 -24.50 15.70
CA LEU A 38 -10.71 -24.38 14.29
C LEU A 38 -10.08 -23.02 13.98
N ALA A 39 -10.71 -21.93 14.45
CA ALA A 39 -10.18 -20.59 14.23
C ALA A 39 -8.80 -20.40 14.89
N ALA A 40 -8.58 -20.97 16.08
CA ALA A 40 -7.29 -20.91 16.76
C ALA A 40 -6.20 -21.65 15.97
N SER A 41 -6.44 -22.90 15.58
CA SER A 41 -5.49 -23.68 14.77
C SER A 41 -5.14 -23.00 13.46
N LEU A 42 -6.15 -22.49 12.74
CA LEU A 42 -5.95 -21.75 11.49
C LEU A 42 -5.15 -20.46 11.70
N THR A 43 -5.38 -19.75 12.82
CA THR A 43 -4.59 -18.56 13.16
C THR A 43 -3.13 -18.94 13.37
N ASP A 44 -2.85 -20.01 14.12
CA ASP A 44 -1.49 -20.46 14.38
C ASP A 44 -0.77 -20.87 13.09
N GLU A 45 -1.44 -21.61 12.21
CA GLU A 45 -0.90 -21.98 10.89
C GLU A 45 -0.62 -20.75 10.02
N MET A 46 -1.54 -19.79 10.00
CA MET A 46 -1.38 -18.56 9.22
C MET A 46 -0.28 -17.64 9.78
N VAL A 47 -0.05 -17.65 11.10
CA VAL A 47 1.07 -16.94 11.73
C VAL A 47 2.40 -17.62 11.38
N ARG A 48 2.46 -18.97 11.46
CA ARG A 48 3.66 -19.75 11.09
C ARG A 48 4.05 -19.57 9.63
N THR A 49 3.07 -19.51 8.73
CA THR A 49 3.28 -19.27 7.30
C THR A 49 3.54 -17.80 6.95
N GLY A 50 3.44 -16.88 7.92
CA GLY A 50 3.61 -15.45 7.70
C GLY A 50 2.45 -14.77 6.96
N THR A 51 1.37 -15.51 6.68
CA THR A 51 0.17 -15.00 5.98
C THR A 51 -0.60 -13.98 6.82
N LEU A 52 -0.68 -14.21 8.14
CA LEU A 52 -1.16 -13.24 9.10
C LEU A 52 0.04 -12.58 9.78
N THR A 53 0.58 -11.54 9.16
CA THR A 53 1.48 -10.64 9.87
C THR A 53 0.68 -9.98 11.00
N LYS A 54 1.13 -10.10 12.26
CA LYS A 54 0.61 -9.30 13.39
C LYS A 54 0.85 -7.84 13.05
N LYS A 55 -0.11 -7.21 12.37
CA LYS A 55 -0.04 -5.80 12.04
C LYS A 55 -0.15 -5.05 13.36
N GLN A 56 0.97 -4.52 13.83
CA GLN A 56 0.99 -3.57 14.93
C GLN A 56 -0.11 -2.54 14.66
N VAL A 57 -0.93 -2.26 15.67
CA VAL A 57 -2.10 -1.38 15.61
C VAL A 57 -1.61 0.04 15.29
N GLY A 58 -1.41 0.31 14.01
CA GLY A 58 -0.74 1.50 13.53
C GLY A 58 -0.68 1.49 12.01
N GLY A 59 -1.77 1.93 11.38
CA GLY A 59 -1.76 2.29 9.97
C GLY A 59 -2.76 1.55 9.11
N LYS A 60 -3.87 2.21 8.82
CA LYS A 60 -4.69 2.08 7.60
C LYS A 60 -5.28 0.68 7.35
N ARG A 61 -6.56 0.55 7.69
CA ARG A 61 -7.46 -0.52 7.26
C ARG A 61 -7.45 -0.58 5.72
N LYS A 62 -6.87 -1.61 5.12
CA LYS A 62 -7.08 -1.88 3.69
C LYS A 62 -8.43 -2.58 3.58
N ARG A 63 -9.44 -1.82 3.16
CA ARG A 63 -10.77 -2.30 2.77
C ARG A 63 -10.58 -3.47 1.79
N MET A 64 -11.11 -4.63 2.16
CA MET A 64 -11.19 -5.78 1.25
C MET A 64 -12.20 -5.41 0.17
N GLU A 65 -11.70 -5.12 -1.03
CA GLU A 65 -12.54 -4.83 -2.19
C GLU A 65 -12.97 -6.17 -2.79
N PHE A 66 -14.28 -6.39 -2.75
CA PHE A 66 -14.94 -7.47 -3.45
C PHE A 66 -14.57 -7.43 -4.94
N GLN A 67 -14.33 -8.63 -5.45
CA GLN A 67 -14.13 -9.00 -6.84
C GLN A 67 -15.00 -8.17 -7.82
N GLY A 68 -14.35 -7.32 -8.61
CA GLY A 68 -14.94 -6.65 -9.76
C GLY A 68 -13.98 -6.77 -10.94
N LYS A 69 -14.23 -7.75 -11.82
CA LYS A 69 -13.56 -7.88 -13.11
C LYS A 69 -13.62 -6.53 -13.84
N LYS A 70 -12.48 -5.93 -14.18
CA LYS A 70 -12.39 -4.97 -15.28
C LYS A 70 -11.21 -5.34 -16.17
N THR A 71 -11.57 -5.52 -17.43
CA THR A 71 -10.78 -6.00 -18.55
C THR A 71 -9.70 -4.99 -18.92
N ASN A 72 -8.50 -5.50 -19.21
CA ASN A 72 -7.48 -4.77 -19.95
C ASN A 72 -8.03 -4.38 -21.32
N ASN A 73 -8.06 -3.09 -21.62
CA ASN A 73 -7.98 -2.51 -22.95
C ASN A 73 -7.90 -1.00 -22.77
N ASP A 74 -6.79 -0.39 -23.19
CA ASP A 74 -6.77 0.93 -23.82
C ASP A 74 -5.38 1.14 -24.42
N ALA A 75 -5.15 0.42 -25.52
CA ALA A 75 -4.13 0.80 -26.48
C ALA A 75 -4.68 1.94 -27.34
N ARG A 76 -3.88 3.02 -27.44
CA ARG A 76 -3.76 3.95 -28.58
C ARG A 76 -4.94 4.86 -28.93
N LYS A 77 -4.69 6.17 -28.85
CA LYS A 77 -4.78 7.03 -30.03
C LYS A 77 -3.96 8.33 -29.89
N GLU A 78 -2.91 8.42 -30.69
CA GLU A 78 -2.36 9.71 -31.15
C GLU A 78 -3.30 10.35 -32.18
N HIS A 79 -3.35 11.68 -32.15
CA HIS A 79 -3.59 12.63 -33.26
C HIS A 79 -3.88 14.00 -32.62
N ASP A 80 -3.52 15.16 -33.14
CA ASP A 80 -2.37 15.69 -33.87
C ASP A 80 -2.64 17.22 -33.90
N ALA A 81 -1.57 18.01 -33.86
CA ALA A 81 -1.44 19.41 -34.27
C ALA A 81 -2.49 20.48 -33.88
N ARG A 82 -2.01 21.53 -33.18
CA ARG A 82 -1.71 22.84 -33.83
C ARG A 82 -1.13 23.89 -32.86
N SER A 83 0.10 24.32 -33.19
CA SER A 83 0.63 25.71 -33.14
C SER A 83 0.82 26.37 -31.76
N MET A 84 1.87 27.14 -31.45
CA MET A 84 2.66 28.02 -32.30
C MET A 84 3.93 28.50 -31.59
N ASP A 85 4.96 28.70 -32.40
CA ASP A 85 6.10 29.63 -32.29
C ASP A 85 7.32 29.34 -31.41
N THR A 86 8.44 29.55 -32.09
CA THR A 86 9.79 29.08 -31.85
C THR A 86 10.64 30.31 -31.51
N MET A 87 11.48 30.18 -30.48
CA MET A 87 12.75 30.91 -30.28
C MET A 87 12.73 32.44 -30.34
N ARG A 88 13.04 33.08 -29.20
CA ARG A 88 13.89 34.28 -29.25
C ARG A 88 14.88 34.31 -28.09
N SER A 89 16.09 33.95 -28.45
CA SER A 89 17.37 34.08 -27.75
C SER A 89 17.60 35.45 -27.15
N ASN A 90 18.22 35.50 -25.97
CA ASN A 90 19.20 36.55 -25.64
C ASN A 90 20.46 35.86 -25.16
N ALA A 91 21.49 35.96 -26.00
CA ALA A 91 22.86 35.66 -25.65
C ALA A 91 23.44 36.82 -24.80
N ASP A 92 24.49 36.46 -24.05
CA ASP A 92 25.73 37.22 -23.94
C ASP A 92 26.09 37.87 -22.58
N LEU A 93 27.39 37.76 -22.29
CA LEU A 93 28.23 38.48 -21.31
C LEU A 93 28.46 37.85 -19.92
N THR A 94 29.26 36.79 -19.91
CA THR A 94 30.67 36.80 -19.48
C THR A 94 31.11 37.81 -18.39
N GLN A 95 31.42 37.27 -17.22
CA GLN A 95 32.67 37.43 -16.44
C GLN A 95 33.09 38.82 -15.91
N GLY A 96 33.24 38.93 -14.57
CA GLY A 96 33.89 40.08 -13.95
C GLY A 96 33.92 40.11 -12.41
N ASN A 97 34.26 39.01 -11.73
CA ASN A 97 34.55 39.05 -10.28
C ASN A 97 36.04 39.42 -10.08
N GLN A 98 36.34 40.69 -9.77
CA GLN A 98 37.67 41.11 -9.32
C GLN A 98 37.81 40.86 -7.82
N GLU A 99 38.42 39.73 -7.47
CA GLU A 99 38.98 39.52 -6.14
C GLU A 99 40.34 40.23 -6.07
N ARG A 100 40.39 41.43 -5.47
CA ARG A 100 41.65 42.09 -5.11
C ARG A 100 42.25 41.35 -3.91
N ALA A 101 43.14 40.40 -4.17
CA ALA A 101 44.06 39.90 -3.17
C ALA A 101 45.16 40.96 -2.92
N THR A 102 45.18 41.50 -1.70
CA THR A 102 46.27 42.32 -1.19
C THR A 102 47.41 41.44 -0.69
N SER A 103 48.63 41.93 -0.93
CA SER A 103 49.86 41.64 -0.19
C SER A 103 50.64 40.38 -0.58
N ALA A 104 51.65 40.59 -1.44
CA ALA A 104 52.91 39.87 -1.36
C ALA A 104 54.04 40.90 -1.55
N GLU A 105 54.61 41.28 -0.41
CA GLU A 105 55.88 41.97 -0.30
C GLU A 105 57.00 41.06 -0.84
N VAL A 106 57.78 41.53 -1.81
CA VAL A 106 59.08 40.92 -2.15
C VAL A 106 60.09 42.05 -2.39
N GLN A 107 60.98 42.21 -1.42
CA GLN A 107 62.24 42.95 -1.48
C GLN A 107 63.26 42.20 -2.35
N THR A 108 64.13 42.92 -3.07
CA THR A 108 65.45 42.52 -3.68
C THR A 108 65.70 43.51 -4.83
N ILE A 109 66.81 44.27 -4.98
CA ILE A 109 68.10 44.49 -4.31
C ILE A 109 68.41 45.99 -4.46
#